data_AF-A0A6M3MEP6-F1
#
_entry.id   AF-A0A6M3MEP6-F1
#
_cell.length_a   1.000
_cell.length_b   1.000
_cell.length_c   1.000
_cell.angle_alpha   90.00
_cell.angle_beta   90.00
_cell.angle_gamma   90.00
#
_symmetry.space_group_name_H-M   'P 1'
#
loop_
_entity.id
_entity.type
_entity.pdbx_description
1 polymer ?
#
loop_
_entity_poly.entity_id
_entity_poly.type
_entity_poly.pdbx_seq_one_letter_code
_entity_poly.pdbx_strand_id
1 'polypeptide(L)'
;MIKERVLEIGTDEAVTLFEIHKWKFWEVDSEEGIVRLEVPRGYSEVYVVELPFSNEVQYKELVDKLSKNGFIKQTIRARGSF
;
A
#
# COMPACT_ATOMS: atom_id res chain seq x y z
N MET A 1 16.65 3.79 -10.98
CA MET A 1 15.57 2.81 -11.19
C MET A 1 15.24 2.21 -9.83
N ILE A 2 13.99 2.28 -9.40
CA ILE A 2 13.55 1.68 -8.13
C ILE A 2 13.17 0.23 -8.42
N LYS A 3 13.63 -0.71 -7.58
CA LYS A 3 13.27 -2.12 -7.64
C LYS A 3 12.03 -2.37 -6.79
N GLU A 4 10.96 -2.83 -7.43
CA GLU A 4 9.74 -3.23 -6.73
C GLU A 4 9.78 -4.73 -6.42
N ARG A 5 9.39 -5.08 -5.20
CA ARG A 5 9.14 -6.46 -4.79
C ARG A 5 7.68 -6.59 -4.42
N VAL A 6 6.90 -7.06 -5.38
CA VAL A 6 5.48 -7.36 -5.18
C VAL A 6 5.39 -8.66 -4.36
N LEU A 7 4.73 -8.59 -3.21
CA LEU A 7 4.50 -9.73 -2.32
C LEU A 7 3.05 -10.19 -2.47
N GLU A 8 2.86 -11.47 -2.78
CA GLU A 8 1.55 -12.10 -2.91
C GLU A 8 1.05 -12.54 -1.52
N ILE A 9 0.69 -11.57 -0.68
CA ILE A 9 0.27 -11.80 0.71
C ILE A 9 -1.04 -11.07 1.02
N GLY A 10 -1.78 -11.61 1.99
CA GLY A 10 -3.04 -11.03 2.46
C GLY A 10 -2.86 -9.83 3.38
N THR A 11 -3.97 -9.14 3.69
CA THR A 11 -3.96 -7.93 4.54
C THR A 11 -3.42 -8.19 5.95
N ASP A 12 -3.78 -9.31 6.59
CA ASP A 12 -3.30 -9.66 7.93
C ASP A 12 -1.79 -9.88 7.97
N GLU A 13 -1.27 -10.59 6.98
CA GLU A 13 0.15 -10.86 6.85
C GLU A 13 0.93 -9.58 6.54
N ALA A 14 0.42 -8.73 5.63
CA ALA A 14 1.03 -7.45 5.32
C ALA A 14 1.08 -6.53 6.56
N VAL A 15 0.01 -6.47 7.34
CA VAL A 15 -0.04 -5.69 8.60
C VAL A 15 1.01 -6.18 9.59
N THR A 16 1.10 -7.50 9.78
CA THR A 16 2.05 -8.12 10.71
C THR A 16 3.49 -7.89 10.25
N LEU A 17 3.77 -8.15 8.96
CA LEU A 17 5.11 -8.01 8.38
C LEU A 17 5.63 -6.57 8.43
N PHE A 18 4.74 -5.60 8.24
CA PHE A 18 5.11 -4.19 8.19
C PHE A 18 4.84 -3.44 9.50
N GLU A 19 4.54 -4.13 10.60
CA GLU A 19 4.29 -3.52 11.91
C GLU A 19 5.46 -2.63 12.34
N ILE A 20 6.68 -3.17 12.27
CA ILE A 20 7.92 -2.50 12.69
C ILE A 20 8.37 -1.34 11.78
N HIS A 21 7.72 -1.19 10.61
CA HIS A 21 8.12 -0.18 9.63
C HIS A 21 7.46 1.16 9.97
N LYS A 22 8.29 2.20 10.12
CA LYS A 22 7.82 3.58 10.33
C LYS A 22 7.15 4.14 9.08
N TRP A 23 7.73 3.85 7.92
CA TRP A 23 7.27 4.36 6.63
C TRP A 23 6.57 3.24 5.88
N LYS A 24 5.25 3.28 5.91
CA LYS A 24 4.37 2.35 5.22
C LYS A 24 3.18 3.13 4.71
N PHE A 25 2.96 3.06 3.42
CA PHE A 25 1.99 3.89 2.71
C PHE A 25 0.95 3.01 2.05
N TRP A 26 -0.18 3.61 1.73
CA TRP A 26 -1.18 2.99 0.87
C TRP A 26 -1.82 3.99 -0.07
N GLU A 27 -2.19 3.52 -1.25
CA GLU A 27 -3.02 4.24 -2.20
C GLU A 27 -4.09 3.32 -2.79
N VAL A 28 -5.09 3.92 -3.42
CA VAL A 28 -6.19 3.19 -4.05
C VAL A 28 -6.11 3.38 -5.55
N ASP A 29 -6.11 2.26 -6.26
CA ASP A 29 -6.42 2.18 -7.67
C ASP A 29 -7.90 1.80 -7.79
N SER A 30 -8.74 2.78 -8.07
CA SER A 30 -10.18 2.56 -8.22
C SER A 30 -10.56 1.95 -9.55
N GLU A 31 -9.68 2.00 -10.56
CA GLU A 31 -9.94 1.42 -11.89
C GLU A 31 -9.75 -0.09 -11.82
N GLU A 32 -8.69 -0.54 -11.14
CA GLU A 32 -8.38 -1.96 -10.94
C GLU A 32 -9.04 -2.57 -9.69
N GLY A 33 -9.61 -1.75 -8.81
CA GLY A 33 -10.21 -2.22 -7.56
C GLY A 33 -9.15 -2.76 -6.58
N ILE A 34 -8.00 -2.10 -6.50
CA ILE A 34 -6.84 -2.55 -5.71
C ILE A 34 -6.45 -1.45 -4.72
N VAL A 35 -6.12 -1.85 -3.49
CA VAL A 35 -5.36 -1.01 -2.57
C VAL A 35 -3.91 -1.45 -2.60
N ARG A 36 -3.04 -0.56 -3.06
CA ARG A 36 -1.61 -0.78 -3.17
C ARG A 36 -0.93 -0.30 -1.90
N LEU A 37 -0.23 -1.19 -1.22
CA LEU A 37 0.63 -0.89 -0.08
C LEU A 37 2.06 -0.71 -0.55
N GLU A 38 2.77 0.26 0.01
CA GLU A 38 4.17 0.52 -0.32
C GLU A 38 5.01 0.71 0.95
N VAL A 39 6.08 -0.06 1.06
CA VAL A 39 7.02 0.01 2.20
C VAL A 39 8.44 0.14 1.67
N PRO A 40 9.05 1.34 1.75
CA PRO A 40 10.42 1.54 1.29
C PRO A 40 11.42 0.71 2.12
N ARG A 41 12.31 -0.02 1.44
CA ARG A 41 13.39 -0.79 2.07
C ARG A 41 14.79 -0.22 1.84
N GLY A 42 14.86 0.95 1.19
CA GLY A 42 16.08 1.71 0.96
C GLY A 42 15.88 2.76 -0.13
N TYR A 43 16.96 3.34 -0.64
CA TYR A 43 16.91 4.36 -1.69
C TYR A 43 16.51 3.81 -3.07
N SER A 44 16.57 2.50 -3.28
CA SER A 44 16.34 1.87 -4.58
C SER A 44 15.45 0.64 -4.52
N GLU A 45 14.77 0.38 -3.41
CA GLU A 45 13.96 -0.83 -3.22
C GLU A 45 12.71 -0.54 -2.39
N VAL A 46 11.58 -1.10 -2.83
CA VAL A 46 10.28 -0.97 -2.18
C VAL A 46 9.55 -2.32 -2.20
N TYR A 47 8.92 -2.67 -1.08
CA TYR A 47 7.96 -3.76 -1.04
C TYR A 47 6.58 -3.23 -1.40
N VAL A 48 5.89 -3.96 -2.27
CA VAL A 48 4.55 -3.64 -2.74
C VAL A 48 3.63 -4.80 -2.40
N VAL A 49 2.42 -4.50 -1.92
CA VAL A 49 1.35 -5.50 -1.76
C VAL A 49 0.11 -4.95 -2.43
N GLU A 50 -0.52 -5.76 -3.27
CA GLU A 50 -1.73 -5.40 -4.00
C GLU A 50 -2.90 -6.15 -3.38
N LEU A 51 -3.80 -5.41 -2.74
CA LEU A 51 -4.94 -5.97 -2.02
C LEU A 51 -6.23 -5.67 -2.80
N PRO A 52 -6.79 -6.65 -3.53
CA PRO A 52 -8.01 -6.44 -4.28
C PRO A 52 -9.21 -6.26 -3.34
N PHE A 53 -10.17 -5.43 -3.76
CA PHE A 53 -11.46 -5.28 -3.11
C PHE A 53 -12.58 -5.34 -4.14
N SER A 54 -13.67 -6.05 -3.83
CA SER A 54 -14.78 -6.23 -4.78
C SER A 54 -15.94 -5.28 -4.56
N ASN A 55 -15.98 -4.58 -3.42
CA ASN A 55 -17.07 -3.67 -3.08
C ASN A 55 -16.64 -2.63 -2.03
N GLU A 56 -17.50 -1.63 -1.82
CA GLU A 56 -17.26 -0.52 -0.90
C GLU A 56 -17.10 -0.97 0.56
N VAL A 57 -17.79 -2.05 0.97
CA VAL A 57 -17.70 -2.58 2.35
C VAL A 57 -16.30 -3.13 2.60
N GLN A 58 -15.80 -4.00 1.72
CA GLN A 58 -14.45 -4.56 1.79
C GLN A 58 -13.39 -3.45 1.75
N TYR A 59 -13.57 -2.46 0.88
CA TYR A 59 -12.66 -1.32 0.81
C TYR A 59 -12.60 -0.55 2.14
N LYS A 60 -13.75 -0.28 2.76
CA LYS A 60 -13.81 0.42 4.06
C LYS A 60 -13.15 -0.39 5.18
N GLU A 61 -13.42 -1.68 5.26
CA GLU A 61 -12.79 -2.58 6.24
C GLU A 61 -11.27 -2.60 6.08
N LEU A 62 -10.79 -2.66 4.83
CA LEU A 62 -9.39 -2.68 4.51
C LEU A 62 -8.69 -1.37 4.89
N VAL A 63 -9.26 -0.22 4.51
CA VAL A 63 -8.71 1.11 4.85
C VAL A 63 -8.72 1.37 6.35
N ASP A 64 -9.77 0.96 7.07
CA ASP A 64 -9.85 1.07 8.52
C ASP A 64 -8.73 0.26 9.20
N LYS A 65 -8.51 -0.98 8.75
CA LYS A 65 -7.44 -1.84 9.24
C LYS A 65 -6.05 -1.25 8.98
N LEU A 66 -5.79 -0.76 7.77
CA LEU A 66 -4.51 -0.14 7.41
C LEU A 66 -4.26 1.11 8.27
N SER A 67 -5.26 1.96 8.43
CA SER A 67 -5.18 3.19 9.24
C SER A 67 -4.90 2.89 10.71
N LYS A 68 -5.58 1.90 11.29
CA LYS A 68 -5.35 1.44 12.68
C LYS A 68 -3.95 0.88 12.90
N ASN A 69 -3.34 0.33 11.86
CA ASN A 69 -1.99 -0.23 11.93
C ASN A 69 -0.89 0.75 11.48
N GLY A 70 -1.22 2.04 11.34
CA GLY A 70 -0.26 3.11 11.07
C GLY A 70 0.20 3.21 9.62
N PHE A 71 -0.55 2.64 8.67
CA PHE A 71 -0.33 2.92 7.26
C PHE A 71 -0.86 4.29 6.88
N ILE A 72 -0.07 5.03 6.11
CA ILE A 72 -0.34 6.43 5.75
C ILE A 72 -0.91 6.47 4.33
N LYS A 73 -2.10 7.06 4.16
CA LYS A 73 -2.65 7.28 2.82
C LYS A 73 -1.77 8.25 2.06
N GLN A 74 -1.37 7.88 0.85
CA GLN A 74 -0.63 8.76 -0.06
C GLN A 74 -1.44 9.08 -1.32
N THR A 75 -0.98 10.10 -2.04
CA THR A 75 -1.48 10.47 -3.36
C THR A 75 -0.29 10.94 -4.17
N ILE A 76 0.06 10.18 -5.21
CA ILE A 76 1.19 10.52 -6.07
C ILE A 76 0.77 11.66 -6.99
N ARG A 77 1.50 12.77 -6.93
CA ARG A 77 1.33 13.92 -7.83
C ARG A 77 2.58 14.08 -8.67
N ALA A 78 2.56 13.58 -9.89
CA ALA A 78 3.58 13.91 -10.88
C ALA A 78 3.36 15.36 -11.33
N ARG A 79 4.12 16.30 -10.76
CA ARG A 79 4.21 17.66 -11.32
C ARG A 79 5.20 17.59 -12.46
N GLY A 80 4.70 17.67 -13.70
CA GLY A 80 5.56 17.71 -14.87
C GLY A 80 6.59 18.84 -14.75
N SER A 81 7.87 18.50 -14.92
CA SER A 81 8.88 19.48 -15.29
C SER A 81 8.66 19.79 -16.77
N PHE A 82 8.26 21.03 -17.06
CA PHE A 82 8.35 21.61 -18.41
C PHE A 82 9.81 21.81 -18.80
#